data_AF-A0A2A5LYG1-F1
#
_entry.id   AF-A0A2A5LYG1-F1
#
_cell.length_a   1.000
_cell.length_b   1.000
_cell.length_c   1.000
_cell.angle_alpha   90.00
_cell.angle_beta   90.00
_cell.angle_gamma   90.00
#
_symmetry.space_group_name_H-M   'P 1'
#
loop_
_entity.id
_entity.type
_entity.pdbx_description
1 polymer ?
#
loop_
_entity_poly.entity_id
_entity_poly.type
_entity_poly.pdbx_seq_one_letter_code
_entity_poly.pdbx_strand_id
1 'polypeptide(L)'
;MSRKMLSAAKLQQLATQCHSWKDAAEKHEQIRTIYHPNSPQFHELERQLFLNDQALRMLCALNDFDRSKVTEELLDIVRYPNKIEADAARKNWFQRLLKTRYPFKGYHYMIKYGIDKDRRVTVSDILFDKELLGPNTSQPPWRWLQPRKHQAGLHPRWH
;
A
#
# COMPACT_ATOMS: atom_id res chain seq x y z
N MET A 1 16.84 -23.16 -20.56
CA MET A 1 17.57 -22.14 -19.78
C MET A 1 17.40 -22.43 -18.30
N SER A 2 18.49 -22.71 -17.58
CA SER A 2 18.45 -23.10 -16.16
C SER A 2 18.18 -21.88 -15.26
N ARG A 3 17.08 -21.89 -14.51
CA ARG A 3 16.83 -20.92 -13.43
C ARG A 3 17.85 -21.19 -12.33
N LYS A 4 18.93 -20.40 -12.26
CA LYS A 4 19.80 -20.37 -11.07
C LYS A 4 18.96 -19.88 -9.89
N MET A 5 18.60 -20.77 -8.97
CA MET A 5 18.01 -20.39 -7.69
C MET A 5 19.04 -19.58 -6.91
N LEU A 6 18.64 -18.40 -6.43
CA LEU A 6 19.46 -17.58 -5.55
C LEU A 6 19.59 -18.28 -4.18
N SER A 7 20.77 -18.20 -3.57
CA SER A 7 20.97 -18.72 -2.21
C SER A 7 20.12 -17.93 -1.20
N ALA A 8 19.75 -18.56 -0.08
CA ALA A 8 18.96 -17.92 0.97
C ALA A 8 19.62 -16.62 1.48
N ALA A 9 20.95 -16.61 1.62
CA ALA A 9 21.71 -15.42 2.00
C ALA A 9 21.58 -14.27 0.97
N LYS A 10 21.54 -14.60 -0.33
CA LYS A 10 21.39 -13.60 -1.39
C LYS A 10 19.95 -13.08 -1.47
N LEU A 11 18.96 -13.94 -1.25
CA LEU A 11 17.57 -13.52 -1.09
C LEU A 11 17.38 -12.59 0.12
N GLN A 12 18.04 -12.90 1.24
CA GLN A 12 18.01 -12.08 2.44
C GLN A 12 18.73 -10.74 2.24
N GLN A 13 19.89 -10.74 1.58
CA GLN A 13 20.62 -9.52 1.23
C GLN A 13 19.80 -8.59 0.34
N LEU A 14 19.10 -9.15 -0.67
CA LEU A 14 18.17 -8.40 -1.52
C LEU A 14 16.96 -7.88 -0.73
N ALA A 15 16.44 -8.65 0.22
CA ALA A 15 15.33 -8.24 1.07
C ALA A 15 15.71 -7.10 2.05
N THR A 16 17.00 -6.97 2.38
CA THR A 16 17.54 -5.90 3.24
C THR A 16 18.10 -4.71 2.47
N GLN A 17 18.14 -4.78 1.14
CA GLN A 17 18.68 -3.69 0.34
C GLN A 17 17.69 -2.53 0.31
N CYS A 18 18.12 -1.42 0.89
CA CYS A 18 17.41 -0.14 0.89
C CYS A 18 18.13 0.85 -0.03
N HIS A 19 17.37 1.72 -0.68
CA HIS A 19 17.86 2.80 -1.52
C HIS A 19 17.39 4.13 -0.94
N SER A 20 18.28 5.12 -0.87
CA SER A 20 17.85 6.50 -0.62
C SER A 20 17.05 7.02 -1.81
N TRP A 21 16.35 8.14 -1.64
CA TRP A 21 15.59 8.75 -2.73
C TRP A 21 16.51 9.19 -3.89
N LYS A 22 17.68 9.74 -3.56
CA LYS A 22 18.71 10.15 -4.51
C LYS A 22 19.25 8.96 -5.27
N ASP A 23 19.62 7.87 -4.59
CA ASP A 23 20.10 6.65 -5.24
C ASP A 23 19.05 6.08 -6.21
N ALA A 24 17.77 6.13 -5.83
CA ALA A 24 16.67 5.70 -6.69
C ALA A 24 16.51 6.62 -7.91
N ALA A 25 16.60 7.95 -7.73
CA ALA A 25 16.50 8.94 -8.80
C ALA A 25 17.70 8.89 -9.78
N GLU A 26 18.89 8.54 -9.31
CA GLU A 26 20.08 8.36 -10.17
C GLU A 26 19.96 7.12 -11.06
N LYS A 27 19.35 6.04 -10.55
CA LYS A 27 19.25 4.75 -11.25
C LYS A 27 17.99 4.62 -12.10
N HIS A 28 16.93 5.36 -11.78
CA HIS A 28 15.63 5.23 -12.42
C HIS A 28 15.09 6.59 -12.87
N GLU A 29 15.01 6.77 -14.20
CA GLU A 29 14.49 8.00 -14.81
C GLU A 29 13.06 8.31 -14.34
N GLN A 30 12.23 7.28 -14.14
CA GLN A 30 10.86 7.41 -13.66
C GLN A 30 10.78 8.12 -12.31
N ILE A 31 11.79 7.93 -11.43
CA ILE A 31 11.86 8.57 -10.12
C ILE A 31 12.44 9.98 -10.23
N ARG A 32 13.46 10.14 -11.10
CA ARG A 32 14.12 11.42 -11.35
C ARG A 32 13.16 12.51 -11.81
N THR A 33 12.13 12.16 -12.59
CA THR A 33 11.19 13.13 -13.15
C THR A 33 10.15 13.62 -12.16
N ILE A 34 9.97 12.96 -11.00
CA ILE A 34 8.91 13.30 -10.04
C ILE A 34 9.18 14.64 -9.36
N TYR A 35 10.39 14.82 -8.83
CA TYR A 35 10.81 16.03 -8.15
C TYR A 35 12.19 16.46 -8.61
N HIS A 36 12.34 17.77 -8.85
CA HIS A 36 13.64 18.34 -9.17
C HIS A 36 14.62 18.16 -7.99
N PRO A 37 15.91 17.85 -8.22
CA PRO A 37 16.89 17.61 -7.16
C PRO A 37 17.04 18.73 -6.12
N ASN A 38 16.70 19.97 -6.50
CA ASN A 38 16.78 21.15 -5.63
C ASN A 38 15.42 21.52 -5.00
N SER A 39 14.40 20.69 -5.17
CA SER A 39 13.08 20.96 -4.60
C SER A 39 13.04 20.59 -3.11
N PRO A 40 12.28 21.32 -2.28
CA PRO A 40 12.09 20.97 -0.86
C PRO A 40 11.61 19.53 -0.66
N GLN A 41 10.71 19.06 -1.54
CA GLN A 41 10.16 17.71 -1.51
C GLN A 41 11.24 16.65 -1.74
N PHE A 42 12.15 16.88 -2.69
CA PHE A 42 13.28 15.98 -2.95
C PHE A 42 14.18 15.86 -1.72
N HIS A 43 14.55 16.98 -1.10
CA HIS A 43 15.40 16.96 0.09
C HIS A 43 14.73 16.31 1.30
N GLU A 44 13.42 16.51 1.45
CA GLU A 44 12.64 15.90 2.53
C GLU A 44 12.58 14.38 2.41
N LEU A 45 12.33 13.87 1.19
CA LEU A 45 12.38 12.45 0.89
C LEU A 45 13.79 11.90 1.06
N GLU A 46 14.81 12.56 0.53
CA GLU A 46 16.18 12.07 0.62
C GLU A 46 16.68 11.93 2.07
N ARG A 47 16.29 12.87 2.95
CA ARG A 47 16.73 12.85 4.34
C ARG A 47 16.13 11.70 5.14
N GLN A 48 14.91 11.27 4.81
CA GLN A 48 14.08 10.48 5.73
C GLN A 48 13.50 9.21 5.11
N LEU A 49 13.43 9.09 3.78
CA LEU A 49 12.80 7.98 3.10
C LEU A 49 13.85 7.03 2.52
N PHE A 50 13.67 5.75 2.84
CA PHE A 50 14.37 4.64 2.21
C PHE A 50 13.38 3.70 1.55
N LEU A 51 13.70 3.24 0.35
CA LEU A 51 12.89 2.30 -0.42
C LEU A 51 13.58 0.95 -0.43
N ASN A 52 12.90 -0.12 -0.01
CA ASN A 52 13.40 -1.46 -0.30
C ASN A 52 13.33 -1.72 -1.81
N ASP A 53 14.13 -2.69 -2.25
CA ASP A 53 14.18 -3.17 -3.63
C ASP A 53 12.80 -3.43 -4.24
N GLN A 54 11.89 -4.04 -3.46
CA GLN A 54 10.53 -4.34 -3.90
C GLN A 54 9.69 -3.08 -4.07
N ALA A 55 9.71 -2.17 -3.09
CA ALA A 55 8.98 -0.90 -3.16
C ALA A 55 9.46 -0.04 -4.34
N LEU A 56 10.77 0.03 -4.56
CA LEU A 56 11.37 0.76 -5.68
C LEU A 56 10.90 0.20 -7.03
N ARG A 57 10.95 -1.13 -7.20
CA ARG A 57 10.45 -1.78 -8.43
C ARG A 57 8.98 -1.48 -8.68
N MET A 58 8.16 -1.54 -7.62
CA MET A 58 6.74 -1.23 -7.74
C MET A 58 6.50 0.23 -8.12
N LEU A 59 7.19 1.19 -7.50
CA LEU A 59 7.07 2.61 -7.80
C LEU A 59 7.48 2.94 -9.25
N CYS A 60 8.55 2.30 -9.75
CA CYS A 60 9.00 2.44 -11.13
C CYS A 60 8.01 1.83 -12.14
N ALA A 61 7.27 0.78 -11.77
CA ALA A 61 6.31 0.11 -12.64
C ALA A 61 4.97 0.86 -12.80
N LEU A 62 4.70 1.87 -11.95
CA LEU A 62 3.49 2.67 -12.05
C LEU A 62 3.46 3.53 -13.32
N ASN A 63 2.28 3.99 -13.72
CA ASN A 63 2.17 5.08 -14.69
C ASN A 63 2.56 6.42 -14.04
N ASP A 64 2.80 7.46 -14.83
CA ASP A 64 3.29 8.75 -14.32
C ASP A 64 2.33 9.41 -13.32
N PHE A 65 1.03 9.32 -13.56
CA PHE A 65 0.01 9.88 -12.67
C PHE A 65 -0.02 9.16 -11.33
N ASP A 66 -0.11 7.82 -11.35
CA ASP A 66 -0.13 6.98 -10.15
C ASP A 66 1.15 7.14 -9.35
N ARG A 67 2.30 7.18 -10.02
CA ARG A 67 3.61 7.41 -9.40
C ARG A 67 3.67 8.75 -8.68
N SER A 68 3.18 9.82 -9.31
CA SER A 68 3.12 11.15 -8.69
C SER A 68 2.24 11.11 -7.42
N LYS A 69 1.05 10.52 -7.50
CA LYS A 69 0.12 10.42 -6.35
C LYS A 69 0.63 9.54 -5.22
N VAL A 70 1.23 8.40 -5.54
CA VAL A 70 1.88 7.57 -4.52
C VAL A 70 3.05 8.32 -3.88
N THR A 71 3.81 9.10 -4.64
CA THR A 71 4.93 9.88 -4.09
C THR A 71 4.48 11.03 -3.20
N GLU A 72 3.36 11.69 -3.51
CA GLU A 72 2.73 12.65 -2.58
C GLU A 72 2.39 11.98 -1.23
N GLU A 73 1.86 10.75 -1.27
CA GLU A 73 1.58 9.98 -0.04
C GLU A 73 2.87 9.59 0.70
N LEU A 74 3.94 9.25 -0.01
CA LEU A 74 5.26 8.98 0.60
C LEU A 74 5.80 10.22 1.33
N LEU A 75 5.64 11.40 0.73
CA LEU A 75 6.05 12.66 1.35
C LEU A 75 5.24 12.95 2.62
N ASP A 76 3.94 12.69 2.59
CA ASP A 76 3.08 12.84 3.78
C ASP A 76 3.40 11.81 4.87
N ILE A 77 3.79 10.58 4.52
CA ILE A 77 4.32 9.59 5.48
C ILE A 77 5.59 10.12 6.13
N VAL A 78 6.51 10.72 5.36
CA VAL A 78 7.74 11.30 5.91
C VAL A 78 7.45 12.45 6.89
N ARG A 79 6.46 13.29 6.58
CA ARG A 79 6.06 14.43 7.44
C ARG A 79 5.33 14.00 8.69
N TYR A 80 4.42 13.04 8.54
CA TYR A 80 3.50 12.62 9.59
C TYR A 80 3.54 11.09 9.74
N PRO A 81 4.69 10.52 10.11
CA PRO A 81 4.89 9.08 10.07
C PRO A 81 3.93 8.34 11.02
N ASN A 82 3.43 9.01 12.07
CA ASN A 82 2.50 8.49 13.08
C ASN A 82 1.01 8.73 12.77
N LYS A 83 0.62 9.08 11.54
CA LYS A 83 -0.79 9.27 11.21
C LYS A 83 -1.59 7.97 11.41
N ILE A 84 -2.64 8.05 12.24
CA ILE A 84 -3.45 6.92 12.74
C ILE A 84 -4.19 6.14 11.64
N GLU A 85 -4.33 6.72 10.44
CA GLU A 85 -4.96 6.08 9.26
C GLU A 85 -4.12 4.96 8.63
N ALA A 86 -2.84 4.83 8.99
CA ALA A 86 -2.09 3.64 8.62
C ALA A 86 -2.49 2.51 9.56
N ASP A 87 -3.37 1.62 9.11
CA ASP A 87 -3.81 0.45 9.86
C ASP A 87 -2.59 -0.26 10.44
N ALA A 88 -2.42 -0.14 11.76
CA ALA A 88 -1.44 -0.90 12.50
C ALA A 88 -1.94 -2.34 12.46
N ALA A 89 -1.55 -3.09 11.42
CA ALA A 89 -1.80 -4.51 11.33
C ALA A 89 -1.30 -5.12 12.65
N ARG A 90 -2.24 -5.53 13.51
CA ARG A 90 -2.08 -5.80 14.95
C ARG A 90 -1.00 -6.83 15.32
N LYS A 91 -0.32 -7.43 14.34
CA LYS A 91 0.77 -8.40 14.52
C LYS A 91 2.18 -7.80 14.49
N ASN A 92 2.40 -6.58 13.97
CA ASN A 92 3.74 -5.99 13.95
C ASN A 92 3.71 -4.48 14.19
N TRP A 93 4.00 -4.06 15.42
CA TRP A 93 4.00 -2.64 15.83
C TRP A 93 4.99 -1.76 15.05
N PHE A 94 5.99 -2.37 14.41
CA PHE A 94 7.00 -1.70 13.59
C PHE A 94 6.65 -1.63 12.10
N GLN A 95 5.56 -2.27 11.68
CA GLN A 95 5.09 -2.25 10.30
C GLN A 95 3.69 -1.62 10.23
N ARG A 96 3.58 -0.64 9.36
CA ARG A 96 2.37 0.15 9.13
C ARG A 96 1.92 -0.05 7.70
N LEU A 97 0.61 -0.04 7.50
CA LEU A 97 0.01 -0.21 6.20
C LEU A 97 -0.94 0.95 5.93
N LEU A 98 -0.56 1.83 5.01
CA LEU A 98 -1.37 2.98 4.62
C LEU A 98 -2.10 2.68 3.32
N LYS A 99 -3.43 2.77 3.32
CA LYS A 99 -4.21 2.78 2.07
C LYS A 99 -4.15 4.18 1.47
N THR A 100 -3.81 4.29 0.19
CA THR A 100 -3.72 5.61 -0.49
C THR A 100 -5.07 6.31 -0.50
N ARG A 101 -5.10 7.61 -0.21
CA ARG A 101 -6.36 8.40 -0.15
C ARG A 101 -7.00 8.56 -1.53
N TYR A 102 -6.18 8.55 -2.57
CA TYR A 102 -6.65 8.70 -3.94
C TYR A 102 -7.36 7.41 -4.41
N PRO A 103 -8.65 7.48 -4.78
CA PRO A 103 -9.31 6.40 -5.49
C PRO A 103 -8.85 6.44 -6.94
N PHE A 104 -7.89 5.58 -7.29
CA PHE A 104 -7.58 5.32 -8.69
C PHE A 104 -8.73 4.53 -9.30
N LYS A 105 -8.88 4.52 -10.64
CA LYS A 105 -10.02 3.98 -11.42
C LYS A 105 -10.49 2.57 -11.00
N GLY A 106 -11.16 2.45 -9.85
CA GLY A 106 -11.55 1.20 -9.23
C GLY A 106 -10.44 0.44 -8.46
N TYR A 107 -9.33 1.06 -8.07
CA TYR A 107 -8.30 0.44 -7.21
C TYR A 107 -7.64 1.43 -6.22
N HIS A 108 -6.98 0.92 -5.18
CA HIS A 108 -6.10 1.68 -4.30
C HIS A 108 -4.70 1.06 -4.30
N TYR A 109 -3.69 1.82 -3.89
CA TYR A 109 -2.42 1.23 -3.47
C TYR A 109 -2.38 1.14 -1.94
N MET A 110 -1.61 0.18 -1.43
CA MET A 110 -1.31 0.08 -0.02
C MET A 110 0.19 0.19 0.16
N ILE A 111 0.63 1.16 0.97
CA ILE A 111 2.03 1.44 1.23
C ILE A 111 2.41 0.79 2.54
N LYS A 112 3.30 -0.20 2.49
CA LYS A 112 3.81 -0.88 3.67
C LYS A 112 5.14 -0.28 4.09
N TYR A 113 5.19 0.36 5.26
CA TYR A 113 6.38 1.04 5.76
C TYR A 113 6.64 0.76 7.23
N GLY A 114 7.88 1.01 7.67
CA GLY A 114 8.29 1.01 9.07
C GLY A 114 9.05 2.29 9.40
N ILE A 115 9.20 2.57 10.70
CA ILE A 115 9.95 3.72 11.19
C ILE A 115 11.04 3.21 12.12
N ASP A 116 12.26 3.65 11.90
CA ASP A 116 13.40 3.31 12.74
C ASP A 116 13.54 4.25 13.96
N LYS A 117 14.56 4.01 14.77
CA LYS A 117 14.85 4.81 15.98
C LYS A 117 15.25 6.25 15.65
N ASP A 118 15.80 6.48 14.46
CA ASP A 118 16.24 7.78 13.96
C ASP A 118 15.11 8.53 13.22
N ARG A 119 13.87 8.03 13.31
CA ARG A 119 12.68 8.56 12.62
C ARG A 119 12.75 8.48 11.10
N ARG A 120 13.61 7.62 10.54
CA ARG A 120 13.64 7.36 9.10
C ARG A 120 12.54 6.37 8.75
N VAL A 121 11.89 6.63 7.63
CA VAL A 121 10.82 5.81 7.06
C VAL A 121 11.44 4.84 6.07
N THR A 122 11.24 3.55 6.29
CA THR A 122 11.59 2.52 5.31
C THR A 122 10.32 1.97 4.68
N VAL A 123 10.13 2.18 3.38
CA VAL A 123 9.03 1.59 2.61
C VAL A 123 9.46 0.20 2.15
N SER A 124 8.85 -0.80 2.74
CA SER A 124 9.10 -2.20 2.41
C SER A 124 8.41 -2.61 1.12
N ASP A 125 7.21 -2.09 0.84
CA ASP A 125 6.40 -2.51 -0.31
C ASP A 125 5.34 -1.48 -0.71
N ILE A 126 4.91 -1.54 -1.97
CA ILE A 126 3.77 -0.78 -2.52
C ILE A 126 2.87 -1.80 -3.23
N LEU A 127 1.78 -2.15 -2.57
CA LEU A 127 0.86 -3.20 -2.99
C LEU A 127 -0.28 -2.62 -3.80
N PHE A 128 -0.74 -3.36 -4.80
CA PHE A 128 -1.92 -3.03 -5.58
C PHE A 128 -3.15 -3.71 -4.96
N ASP A 129 -4.08 -2.91 -4.43
CA ASP A 129 -5.36 -3.38 -3.87
C ASP A 129 -6.40 -3.42 -4.99
N LYS A 130 -6.58 -4.62 -5.58
CA LYS A 130 -7.63 -4.91 -6.58
C LYS A 130 -9.01 -5.04 -5.96
N GLU A 131 -9.10 -5.21 -4.64
CA GLU A 131 -10.36 -5.45 -3.94
C GLU A 131 -10.92 -4.11 -3.42
N LEU A 132 -11.16 -3.17 -4.35
CA LEU A 132 -11.77 -1.88 -4.03
C LEU A 132 -13.17 -2.02 -3.42
N LEU A 133 -13.83 -3.15 -3.69
CA LEU A 133 -15.10 -3.57 -3.14
C LEU A 133 -14.85 -5.00 -2.69
N GLY A 134 -15.10 -5.36 -1.42
CA GLY A 134 -14.98 -6.76 -0.96
C GLY A 134 -15.74 -7.74 -1.88
N PRO A 135 -15.61 -9.07 -1.69
CA PRO A 135 -16.23 -10.07 -2.57
C PRO A 135 -17.67 -9.66 -2.86
N ASN A 136 -17.96 -9.37 -4.12
CA ASN A 136 -19.14 -8.68 -4.62
C ASN A 136 -20.43 -9.10 -3.88
N THR A 137 -20.71 -8.50 -2.72
CA THR A 137 -22.01 -8.56 -2.08
C THR A 137 -22.89 -7.59 -2.84
N SER A 138 -23.19 -7.97 -4.07
CA SER A 138 -24.38 -7.60 -4.81
C SER A 138 -25.60 -8.18 -4.07
N GLN A 139 -25.79 -7.81 -2.80
CA GLN A 139 -27.11 -7.78 -2.20
C GLN A 139 -27.57 -6.33 -2.24
N PRO A 140 -28.44 -5.98 -3.20
CA PRO A 140 -29.02 -4.66 -3.20
C PRO A 140 -29.85 -4.46 -1.92
N PRO A 141 -29.90 -3.23 -1.37
CA PRO A 141 -30.49 -2.94 -0.05
C PRO A 141 -32.00 -3.23 0.05
N TRP A 142 -32.69 -3.50 -1.07
CA TRP A 142 -34.12 -3.83 -1.08
C TRP A 142 -34.44 -5.23 -0.52
N ARG A 143 -33.45 -6.11 -0.31
CA ARG A 143 -33.71 -7.45 0.26
C ARG A 143 -34.14 -7.42 1.74
N TRP A 144 -33.92 -6.31 2.44
CA TRP A 144 -34.44 -6.05 3.79
C TRP A 144 -35.89 -5.52 3.80
N LEU A 145 -36.45 -5.16 2.63
CA LEU A 145 -37.80 -4.63 2.49
C LEU A 145 -38.81 -5.68 2.00
N GLN A 146 -38.45 -6.97 1.93
CA GLN A 146 -39.45 -8.00 1.73
C GLN A 146 -40.19 -8.25 3.05
N PRO A 147 -41.52 -8.06 3.10
CA PRO A 147 -42.30 -8.48 4.25
C PRO A 147 -42.03 -9.97 4.47
N ARG A 148 -41.66 -10.35 5.70
CA ARG A 148 -41.63 -11.76 6.11
C ARG A 148 -43.02 -12.33 5.79
N LYS A 149 -43.12 -13.15 4.74
CA LYS A 149 -44.30 -14.00 4.57
C LYS A 149 -44.36 -14.87 5.81
N HIS A 150 -45.28 -14.56 6.71
CA HIS A 150 -45.69 -15.45 7.78
C HIS A 150 -46.04 -16.79 7.13
N GLN A 151 -45.20 -17.81 7.34
CA GLN A 151 -45.64 -19.19 7.19
C GLN A 151 -46.67 -19.40 8.28
N ALA A 152 -47.95 -19.24 7.92
CA ALA A 152 -49.07 -19.70 8.71
C ALA A 152 -49.06 -21.23 8.70
N GLY A 153 -48.26 -21.82 9.59
CA GLY A 153 -48.45 -23.20 10.03
C GLY A 153 -49.67 -23.23 10.94
N LEU A 154 -50.86 -23.38 10.35
CA LEU A 154 -52.06 -23.77 11.08
C LEU A 154 -52.25 -25.27 10.94
N HIS A 155 -51.72 -26.01 11.91
CA HIS A 155 -52.38 -27.23 12.37
C HIS A 155 -53.16 -26.86 13.64
N PRO A 156 -54.36 -27.42 13.81
CA PRO A 156 -54.49 -28.34 14.94
C PRO A 156 -55.27 -29.60 14.58
N ARG A 157 -54.75 -30.74 15.06
CA ARG A 157 -55.60 -31.84 15.58
C ARG A 157 -56.23 -31.36 16.88
N TRP A 158 -57.44 -31.78 17.19
CA TRP A 158 -57.74 -32.83 18.18
C TRP A 158 -59.26 -33.09 18.24
N HIS A 159 -59.57 -34.39 18.32
CA HIS A 159 -60.73 -35.09 18.90
C HIS A 159 -62.16 -34.59 18.69
#